data_AF-A0AAW0WMU4-F1
#
_entry.id   AF-A0AAW0WMU4-F1
#
_cell.length_a   1.000
_cell.length_b   1.000
_cell.length_c   1.000
_cell.angle_alpha   90.00
_cell.angle_beta   90.00
_cell.angle_gamma   90.00
#
_symmetry.space_group_name_H-M   'P 1'
#
loop_
_entity.id
_entity.type
_entity.pdbx_description
1 polymer ?
#
loop_
_entity_poly.entity_id
_entity_poly.type
_entity_poly.pdbx_seq_one_letter_code
_entity_poly.pdbx_strand_id
1 'polypeptide(L)'
;MAAATPSKRAASDTTTLQPAKKTHWSQGLLASMNDPDLVVESDERMVIIKDKYPKARYHFLVIPKLNVPNLKSLKREQSELLRYMEEQSRLLAAKYPQVEFRYGYHAIPSMSQLHLHMISQDFDSPCLKTKRHWNSFNTRYFLDSADVIRCLEERGMVVTMTPIAGEKLLDQPLKCHKCIYSPQNMPKLKQHLYKH
;
A
#
# COMPACT_ATOMS: atom_id res chain seq x y z
N MET A 1 -7.47 -52.95 -62.32
CA MET A 1 -6.63 -51.75 -62.15
C MET A 1 -7.48 -50.66 -61.53
N ALA A 2 -7.12 -50.19 -60.33
CA ALA A 2 -7.31 -48.82 -59.85
C ALA A 2 -6.95 -48.84 -58.35
N ALA A 3 -5.81 -48.23 -58.02
CA ALA A 3 -5.34 -48.03 -56.65
C ALA A 3 -6.21 -46.96 -55.97
N ALA A 4 -6.60 -47.20 -54.71
CA ALA A 4 -7.21 -46.20 -53.85
C ALA A 4 -6.24 -45.85 -52.71
N THR A 5 -5.91 -44.56 -52.65
CA THR A 5 -4.93 -43.88 -51.81
C THR A 5 -5.39 -43.78 -50.34
N PRO A 6 -4.47 -43.67 -49.35
CA PRO A 6 -4.84 -43.69 -47.94
C PRO A 6 -5.30 -42.32 -47.41
N SER A 7 -6.27 -42.39 -46.49
CA SER A 7 -6.86 -41.28 -45.73
C SER A 7 -5.81 -40.54 -44.87
N LYS A 8 -5.66 -39.23 -45.08
CA LYS A 8 -4.85 -38.34 -44.22
C LYS A 8 -5.56 -38.12 -42.88
N ARG A 9 -4.90 -38.48 -41.78
CA ARG A 9 -5.26 -38.09 -40.42
C ARG A 9 -5.12 -36.57 -40.26
N ALA A 10 -6.13 -35.92 -39.70
CA ALA A 10 -6.07 -34.53 -39.27
C ALA A 10 -5.07 -34.39 -38.11
N ALA A 11 -4.14 -33.44 -38.24
CA ALA A 11 -3.21 -33.06 -37.19
C ALA A 11 -3.97 -32.26 -36.11
N SER A 12 -3.79 -32.65 -34.85
CA SER A 12 -4.29 -31.96 -33.67
C SER A 12 -3.48 -30.69 -33.43
N ASP A 13 -4.11 -29.52 -33.58
CA ASP A 13 -3.55 -28.24 -33.18
C ASP A 13 -3.35 -28.23 -31.65
N THR A 14 -2.10 -28.37 -31.25
CA THR A 14 -1.70 -28.21 -29.85
C THR A 14 -1.45 -26.73 -29.62
N THR A 15 -2.46 -25.99 -29.19
CA THR A 15 -2.29 -24.61 -28.73
C THR A 15 -1.49 -24.63 -27.44
N THR A 16 -0.17 -24.43 -27.55
CA THR A 16 0.71 -24.16 -26.41
C THR A 16 0.26 -22.88 -25.72
N LEU A 17 -0.37 -23.02 -24.56
CA LEU A 17 -0.64 -21.94 -23.62
C LEU A 17 0.70 -21.30 -23.23
N GLN A 18 0.94 -20.07 -23.70
CA GLN A 18 2.09 -19.30 -23.25
C GLN A 18 1.90 -18.95 -21.77
N PRO A 19 2.94 -19.12 -20.92
CA PRO A 19 2.84 -18.76 -19.52
C PRO A 19 2.61 -17.26 -19.37
N ALA A 20 1.68 -16.90 -18.48
CA ALA A 20 1.35 -15.52 -18.16
C ALA A 20 2.62 -14.72 -17.83
N LYS A 21 2.80 -13.58 -18.52
CA LYS A 21 3.93 -12.67 -18.30
C LYS A 21 3.96 -12.28 -16.83
N LYS A 22 5.05 -12.64 -16.12
CA LYS A 22 5.27 -12.23 -14.73
C LYS A 22 5.34 -10.70 -14.67
N THR A 23 4.27 -10.08 -14.21
CA THR A 23 4.25 -8.65 -13.87
C THR A 23 5.29 -8.38 -12.80
N HIS A 24 6.11 -7.34 -12.99
CA HIS A 24 7.09 -6.90 -11.99
C HIS A 24 6.38 -6.67 -10.64
N TRP A 25 6.96 -7.13 -9.53
CA TRP A 25 6.32 -7.16 -8.21
C TRP A 25 5.78 -5.78 -7.76
N SER A 26 6.39 -4.68 -8.23
CA SER A 26 5.95 -3.31 -7.96
C SER A 26 4.57 -2.97 -8.56
N GLN A 27 4.08 -3.76 -9.52
CA GLN A 27 2.75 -3.65 -10.14
C GLN A 27 1.71 -4.55 -9.46
N GLY A 28 2.09 -5.30 -8.42
CA GLY A 28 1.19 -6.22 -7.71
C GLY A 28 -0.04 -5.54 -7.10
N LEU A 29 0.02 -4.22 -6.85
CA LEU A 29 -1.11 -3.44 -6.37
C LEU A 29 -2.28 -3.46 -7.36
N LEU A 30 -2.00 -3.28 -8.66
CA LEU A 30 -3.04 -3.22 -9.69
C LEU A 30 -3.82 -4.54 -9.81
N ALA A 31 -3.14 -5.67 -9.63
CA ALA A 31 -3.82 -6.97 -9.55
C ALA A 31 -4.69 -7.07 -8.29
N SER A 32 -4.17 -6.59 -7.15
CA SER A 32 -4.87 -6.63 -5.86
C SER A 32 -6.13 -5.76 -5.84
N MET A 33 -6.19 -4.68 -6.64
CA MET A 33 -7.39 -3.84 -6.79
C MET A 33 -8.60 -4.59 -7.36
N ASN A 34 -8.37 -5.71 -8.05
CA ASN A 34 -9.42 -6.52 -8.68
C ASN A 34 -9.63 -7.86 -7.95
N ASP A 35 -8.96 -8.08 -6.82
CA ASP A 35 -9.07 -9.30 -6.03
C ASP A 35 -10.28 -9.20 -5.07
N PRO A 36 -11.37 -9.97 -5.29
CA PRO A 36 -12.59 -9.85 -4.50
C PRO A 36 -12.38 -10.18 -3.01
N ASP A 37 -11.35 -10.95 -2.66
CA ASP A 37 -11.06 -11.31 -1.26
C ASP A 37 -10.39 -10.15 -0.50
N LEU A 38 -9.73 -9.26 -1.25
CA LEU A 38 -9.03 -8.09 -0.69
C LEU A 38 -9.89 -6.83 -0.70
N VAL A 39 -10.79 -6.68 -1.68
CA VAL A 39 -11.65 -5.50 -1.81
C VAL A 39 -12.60 -5.38 -0.62
N VAL A 40 -12.59 -4.20 0.00
CA VAL A 40 -13.48 -3.83 1.10
C VAL A 40 -14.60 -2.94 0.58
N GLU A 41 -14.24 -1.90 -0.16
CA GLU A 41 -15.16 -0.93 -0.79
C GLU A 41 -14.59 -0.50 -2.14
N SER A 42 -15.44 -0.22 -3.12
CA SER A 42 -15.02 0.36 -4.39
C SER A 42 -16.12 1.21 -5.00
N ASP A 43 -15.72 2.32 -5.61
CA ASP A 43 -16.60 3.20 -6.38
C ASP A 43 -15.92 3.58 -7.71
N GLU A 44 -16.44 4.56 -8.45
CA GLU A 44 -15.88 4.99 -9.74
C GLU A 44 -14.49 5.64 -9.64
N ARG A 45 -14.11 6.16 -8.47
CA ARG A 45 -12.91 6.99 -8.24
C ARG A 45 -11.78 6.22 -7.55
N MET A 46 -12.10 5.27 -6.68
CA MET A 46 -11.12 4.57 -5.86
C MET A 46 -11.53 3.14 -5.49
N VAL A 47 -10.60 2.42 -4.86
CA VAL A 47 -10.85 1.14 -4.21
C VAL A 47 -10.11 1.11 -2.87
N ILE A 48 -10.77 0.58 -1.84
CA ILE A 48 -10.16 0.26 -0.55
C ILE A 48 -9.95 -1.25 -0.50
N ILE A 49 -8.70 -1.67 -0.31
CA ILE A 49 -8.34 -3.09 -0.15
C ILE A 49 -7.67 -3.35 1.20
N LYS A 50 -7.75 -4.59 1.68
CA LYS A 50 -6.90 -5.06 2.78
C LYS A 50 -5.45 -5.17 2.30
N ASP A 51 -4.49 -4.67 3.08
CA ASP A 51 -3.07 -4.89 2.80
C ASP A 51 -2.74 -6.38 2.99
N LYS A 52 -2.12 -7.00 1.97
CA LYS A 52 -1.76 -8.43 1.97
C LYS A 52 -0.75 -8.80 3.05
N TYR A 53 0.04 -7.84 3.52
CA TYR A 53 1.07 -7.99 4.55
C TYR A 53 0.86 -6.92 5.64
N PRO A 54 -0.27 -6.95 6.37
CA PRO A 54 -0.71 -5.86 7.23
C PRO A 54 0.30 -5.59 8.35
N LYS A 55 0.59 -4.33 8.72
CA LYS A 55 1.58 -4.03 9.78
C LYS A 55 0.96 -3.77 11.15
N ALA A 56 -0.36 -3.80 11.23
CA ALA A 56 -1.20 -3.70 12.42
C ALA A 56 -2.43 -4.59 12.24
N ARG A 57 -3.32 -4.68 13.25
CA ARG A 57 -4.57 -5.46 13.15
C ARG A 57 -5.44 -5.02 11.98
N TYR A 58 -5.49 -3.72 11.72
CA TYR A 58 -6.19 -3.15 10.58
C TYR A 58 -5.21 -2.35 9.73
N HIS A 59 -5.02 -2.79 8.49
CA HIS A 59 -4.20 -2.09 7.53
C HIS A 59 -4.84 -2.18 6.15
N PHE A 60 -5.35 -1.05 5.68
CA PHE A 60 -6.00 -0.92 4.39
C PHE A 60 -5.17 0.00 3.48
N LEU A 61 -5.32 -0.22 2.18
CA LEU A 61 -4.78 0.64 1.13
C LEU A 61 -5.94 1.26 0.37
N VAL A 62 -6.03 2.58 0.38
CA VAL A 62 -6.97 3.33 -0.47
C VAL A 62 -6.23 3.74 -1.72
N ILE A 63 -6.71 3.28 -2.87
CA ILE A 63 -6.00 3.36 -4.14
C ILE A 63 -6.91 4.07 -5.14
N PRO A 64 -6.47 5.18 -5.75
CA PRO A 64 -7.27 5.82 -6.79
C PRO A 64 -7.31 4.93 -8.04
N LYS A 65 -8.44 4.92 -8.75
CA LYS A 65 -8.55 4.32 -10.09
C LYS A 65 -7.85 5.18 -11.15
N LEU A 66 -7.66 6.47 -10.86
CA LEU A 66 -6.77 7.34 -11.62
C LEU A 66 -5.33 6.81 -11.53
N ASN A 67 -4.65 6.69 -12.68
CA ASN A 67 -3.27 6.26 -12.73
C ASN A 67 -2.34 7.38 -12.23
N VAL A 68 -1.96 7.31 -10.95
CA VAL A 68 -1.01 8.22 -10.30
C VAL A 68 0.14 7.38 -9.76
N PRO A 69 1.32 7.40 -10.40
CA PRO A 69 2.41 6.50 -10.01
C PRO A 69 2.91 6.67 -8.57
N ASN A 70 2.97 7.91 -8.06
CA ASN A 70 3.46 8.24 -6.72
C ASN A 70 3.16 9.70 -6.33
N LEU A 71 3.53 10.09 -5.11
CA LEU A 71 3.32 11.45 -4.60
C LEU A 71 3.92 12.57 -5.47
N LYS A 72 5.07 12.34 -6.12
CA LYS A 72 5.73 13.36 -6.95
C LYS A 72 5.01 13.64 -8.26
N SER A 73 4.13 12.74 -8.69
CA SER A 73 3.31 12.92 -9.90
C SER A 73 2.01 13.69 -9.66
N LEU A 74 1.68 13.99 -8.40
CA LEU A 74 0.49 14.75 -8.05
C LEU A 74 0.64 16.23 -8.45
N LYS A 75 -0.46 16.80 -8.94
CA LYS A 75 -0.63 18.23 -9.18
C LYS A 75 -1.78 18.76 -8.34
N ARG A 76 -1.91 20.09 -8.27
CA ARG A 76 -2.93 20.79 -7.48
C ARG A 76 -4.35 20.25 -7.73
N GLU A 77 -4.65 19.90 -8.98
CA GLU A 77 -5.97 19.44 -9.41
C GLU A 77 -6.38 18.11 -8.76
N GLN A 78 -5.42 17.28 -8.32
CA GLN A 78 -5.70 16.03 -7.61
C GLN A 78 -5.89 16.21 -6.09
N SER A 79 -5.84 17.44 -5.55
CA SER A 79 -6.08 17.69 -4.12
C SER A 79 -7.47 17.21 -3.66
N GLU A 80 -8.50 17.40 -4.49
CA GLU A 80 -9.86 16.92 -4.20
C GLU A 80 -9.93 15.39 -4.17
N LEU A 81 -9.21 14.69 -5.06
CA LEU A 81 -9.11 13.23 -5.02
C LEU A 81 -8.48 12.74 -3.71
N LEU A 82 -7.43 13.41 -3.21
CA LEU A 82 -6.81 13.03 -1.94
C LEU A 82 -7.74 13.26 -0.74
N ARG A 83 -8.50 14.38 -0.74
CA ARG A 83 -9.53 14.63 0.28
C ARG A 83 -10.60 13.54 0.26
N TYR A 84 -11.08 13.19 -0.92
CA TYR A 84 -12.07 12.13 -1.09
C TYR A 84 -11.55 10.80 -0.56
N MET A 85 -10.31 10.41 -0.89
CA MET A 85 -9.69 9.19 -0.36
C MET A 85 -9.59 9.19 1.18
N GLU A 86 -9.21 10.32 1.78
CA GLU A 86 -9.14 10.45 3.24
C GLU A 86 -10.53 10.39 3.89
N GLU A 87 -11.52 11.07 3.30
CA GLU A 87 -12.91 11.07 3.78
C GLU A 87 -13.50 9.66 3.78
N GLN A 88 -13.37 8.92 2.69
CA GLN A 88 -13.83 7.53 2.61
C GLN A 88 -13.09 6.62 3.59
N SER A 89 -11.80 6.88 3.84
CA SER A 89 -11.04 6.17 4.89
C SER A 89 -11.63 6.43 6.28
N ARG A 90 -12.04 7.67 6.59
CA ARG A 90 -12.67 8.03 7.87
C ARG A 90 -14.07 7.43 8.02
N LEU A 91 -14.85 7.36 6.93
CA LEU A 91 -16.15 6.68 6.93
C LEU A 91 -15.99 5.18 7.22
N LEU A 92 -14.99 4.53 6.62
CA LEU A 92 -14.65 3.14 6.95
C LEU A 92 -14.19 3.00 8.41
N ALA A 93 -13.38 3.93 8.91
CA ALA A 93 -12.88 3.92 10.29
C ALA A 93 -14.01 3.99 11.32
N ALA A 94 -15.11 4.67 11.02
CA ALA A 94 -16.29 4.75 11.89
C ALA A 94 -16.91 3.37 12.20
N LYS A 95 -16.63 2.34 11.39
CA LYS A 95 -17.03 0.94 11.65
C LYS A 95 -16.18 0.27 12.74
N TYR A 96 -15.11 0.91 13.21
CA TYR A 96 -14.16 0.41 14.21
C TYR A 96 -13.93 1.46 15.32
N PRO A 97 -14.97 1.85 16.08
CA PRO A 97 -14.92 2.98 17.02
C PRO A 97 -13.89 2.86 18.14
N GLN A 98 -13.43 1.65 18.44
CA GLN A 98 -12.43 1.34 19.45
C GLN A 98 -10.98 1.35 18.91
N VAL A 99 -10.79 1.67 17.63
CA VAL A 99 -9.49 1.60 16.95
C VAL A 99 -9.05 2.98 16.53
N GLU A 100 -7.86 3.37 16.98
CA GLU A 100 -7.20 4.58 16.50
C GLU A 100 -6.48 4.30 15.17
N PHE A 101 -6.79 5.09 14.14
CA PHE A 101 -6.18 5.00 12.82
C PHE A 101 -5.32 6.22 12.51
N ARG A 102 -4.23 6.00 11.76
CA ARG A 102 -3.52 7.05 11.02
C ARG A 102 -3.71 6.85 9.52
N TYR A 103 -3.67 7.97 8.81
CA TYR A 103 -3.86 8.07 7.37
C TYR A 103 -2.65 8.77 6.76
N GLY A 104 -1.97 8.12 5.84
CA GLY A 104 -0.81 8.75 5.21
C GLY A 104 -0.09 7.89 4.18
N TYR A 105 1.06 8.39 3.77
CA TYR A 105 1.81 7.87 2.64
C TYR A 105 3.26 7.64 3.04
N HIS A 106 3.88 6.59 2.50
CA HIS A 106 5.32 6.49 2.53
C HIS A 106 5.96 7.55 1.63
N ALA A 107 6.90 8.33 2.16
CA ALA A 107 7.57 9.39 1.41
C ALA A 107 8.33 8.88 0.18
N ILE A 108 8.84 7.65 0.24
CA ILE A 108 9.40 6.91 -0.88
C ILE A 108 8.64 5.59 -0.97
N PRO A 109 7.73 5.44 -1.95
CA PRO A 109 6.86 4.28 -2.01
C PRO A 109 7.63 3.03 -2.45
N SER A 110 7.30 1.88 -1.86
CA SER A 110 7.89 0.59 -2.26
C SER A 110 7.23 0.00 -3.51
N MET A 111 6.06 0.50 -3.90
CA MET A 111 5.29 0.04 -5.06
C MET A 111 4.96 1.24 -5.96
N SER A 112 4.83 0.98 -7.25
CA SER A 112 4.19 1.93 -8.17
C SER A 112 2.68 1.90 -7.94
N GLN A 113 2.01 3.01 -8.24
CA GLN A 113 0.63 3.34 -7.89
C GLN A 113 0.53 3.96 -6.50
N LEU A 114 0.00 5.18 -6.45
CA LEU A 114 -0.31 5.91 -5.23
C LEU A 114 -1.27 5.08 -4.37
N HIS A 115 -1.00 5.00 -3.08
CA HIS A 115 -1.87 4.37 -2.12
C HIS A 115 -1.77 5.08 -0.79
N LEU A 116 -2.91 5.46 -0.24
CA LEU A 116 -3.05 5.95 1.11
C LEU A 116 -3.11 4.75 2.05
N HIS A 117 -2.21 4.71 3.03
CA HIS A 117 -2.29 3.76 4.12
C HIS A 117 -3.32 4.27 5.15
N MET A 118 -4.33 3.45 5.43
CA MET A 118 -5.18 3.56 6.61
C MET A 118 -4.76 2.45 7.57
N ILE A 119 -4.07 2.79 8.66
CA ILE A 119 -3.42 1.80 9.53
C ILE A 119 -3.75 2.04 11.01
N SER A 120 -4.15 1.00 11.71
CA SER A 120 -4.40 1.07 13.16
C SER A 120 -3.09 1.23 13.94
N GLN A 121 -3.14 1.98 15.05
CA GLN A 121 -1.96 2.33 15.84
C GLN A 121 -1.50 1.24 16.83
N ASP A 122 -2.13 0.06 16.84
CA ASP A 122 -1.67 -1.05 17.68
C ASP A 122 -0.37 -1.69 17.17
N PHE A 123 -0.16 -1.70 15.85
CA PHE A 123 0.97 -2.37 15.21
C PHE A 123 1.15 -3.85 15.64
N ASP A 124 0.05 -4.51 16.02
CA ASP A 124 0.01 -5.93 16.38
C ASP A 124 -0.22 -6.75 15.12
N SER A 125 0.86 -7.26 14.55
CA SER A 125 0.82 -8.12 13.36
C SER A 125 2.03 -9.05 13.26
N PRO A 126 1.85 -10.29 12.76
CA PRO A 126 2.96 -11.16 12.41
C PRO A 126 3.81 -10.64 11.23
N CYS A 127 3.26 -9.78 10.37
CA CYS A 127 4.00 -9.20 9.22
C CYS A 127 4.86 -7.98 9.60
N LEU A 128 4.69 -7.42 10.81
CA LEU A 128 5.61 -6.44 11.37
C LEU A 128 6.87 -7.14 11.90
N LYS A 129 7.84 -7.33 11.00
CA LYS A 129 9.04 -8.15 11.24
C LYS A 129 10.33 -7.35 11.48
N THR A 130 10.50 -6.22 10.80
CA THR A 130 11.80 -5.54 10.72
C THR A 130 11.74 -4.12 11.28
N LYS A 131 12.91 -3.61 11.69
CA LYS A 131 13.09 -2.20 12.09
C LYS A 131 12.64 -1.24 10.99
N ARG A 132 12.92 -1.57 9.72
CA ARG A 132 12.48 -0.76 8.57
C ARG A 132 10.96 -0.74 8.44
N HIS A 133 10.26 -1.86 8.68
CA HIS A 133 8.78 -1.84 8.73
C HIS A 133 8.27 -0.93 9.86
N TRP A 134 8.90 -0.94 11.04
CA TRP A 134 8.49 -0.05 12.12
C TRP A 134 8.70 1.42 11.76
N ASN A 135 9.92 1.75 11.33
CA ASN A 135 10.33 3.13 11.05
C ASN A 135 9.61 3.72 9.84
N SER A 136 9.15 2.91 8.88
CA SER A 136 8.40 3.42 7.73
C SER A 136 7.05 4.05 8.13
N PHE A 137 6.45 3.62 9.24
CA PHE A 137 5.18 4.16 9.76
C PHE A 137 5.36 5.11 10.96
N ASN A 138 6.45 4.94 11.72
CA ASN A 138 6.66 5.62 13.02
C ASN A 138 7.80 6.64 13.01
N THR A 139 8.17 7.15 11.83
CA THR A 139 9.09 8.29 11.66
C THR A 139 8.51 9.25 10.63
N ARG A 140 9.24 10.34 10.33
CA ARG A 140 8.90 11.25 9.23
C ARG A 140 8.91 10.60 7.84
N TYR A 141 9.28 9.33 7.74
CA TYR A 141 9.10 8.54 6.52
C TYR A 141 7.62 8.37 6.16
N PHE A 142 6.73 8.37 7.16
CA PHE A 142 5.29 8.40 6.97
C PHE A 142 4.80 9.84 6.95
N LEU A 143 4.25 10.28 5.81
CA LEU A 143 3.69 11.60 5.61
C LEU A 143 2.20 11.55 5.88
N ASP A 144 1.73 12.30 6.87
CA ASP A 144 0.30 12.35 7.20
C ASP A 144 -0.51 12.95 6.03
N SER A 145 -1.66 12.35 5.75
CA SER A 145 -2.47 12.67 4.56
C SER A 145 -2.90 14.14 4.54
N ALA A 146 -3.32 14.69 5.68
CA ALA A 146 -3.69 16.10 5.81
C ALA A 146 -2.53 17.06 5.45
N ASP A 147 -1.29 16.72 5.80
CA ASP A 147 -0.11 17.53 5.46
C ASP A 147 0.23 17.44 3.96
N VAL A 148 0.06 16.25 3.36
CA VAL A 148 0.23 16.05 1.92
C VAL A 148 -0.80 16.84 1.12
N ILE A 149 -2.07 16.80 1.53
CA ILE A 149 -3.17 17.58 0.93
C ILE A 149 -2.84 19.07 1.00
N ARG A 150 -2.54 19.59 2.19
CA ARG A 150 -2.20 21.01 2.40
C ARG A 150 -1.03 21.44 1.52
N CYS A 151 0.06 20.65 1.49
CA CYS A 151 1.23 20.94 0.65
C CYS A 151 0.86 21.00 -0.85
N LEU A 152 0.02 20.08 -1.32
CA LEU A 152 -0.40 20.02 -2.71
C LEU A 152 -1.28 21.22 -3.09
N GLU A 153 -2.17 21.66 -2.20
CA GLU A 153 -3.03 22.84 -2.40
C GLU A 153 -2.23 24.14 -2.44
N GLU A 154 -1.35 24.34 -1.45
CA GLU A 154 -0.58 25.59 -1.31
C GLU A 154 0.46 25.70 -2.43
N ARG A 155 1.21 24.62 -2.68
CA ARG A 155 2.41 24.64 -3.53
C ARG A 155 2.20 24.06 -4.91
N GLY A 156 1.07 23.40 -5.15
CA GLY A 156 0.79 22.69 -6.41
C GLY A 156 1.59 21.41 -6.62
N MET A 157 2.39 20.99 -5.62
CA MET A 157 3.21 19.78 -5.66
C MET A 157 3.50 19.25 -4.26
N VAL A 158 3.77 17.95 -4.16
CA VAL A 158 4.24 17.32 -2.92
C VAL A 158 5.76 17.20 -2.96
N VAL A 159 6.44 17.85 -2.02
CA VAL A 159 7.89 17.67 -1.85
C VAL A 159 8.14 16.53 -0.89
N THR A 160 8.70 15.44 -1.41
CA THR A 160 9.13 14.30 -0.60
C THR A 160 10.62 14.40 -0.25
N MET A 161 11.05 13.60 0.72
CA MET A 161 12.48 13.47 1.04
C MET A 161 13.30 12.80 -0.09
N THR A 162 14.61 12.99 -0.03
CA THR A 162 15.57 12.27 -0.89
C THR A 162 15.76 10.83 -0.43
N PRO A 163 16.21 9.90 -1.31
CA PRO A 163 16.51 8.52 -0.93
C PRO A 163 17.47 8.41 0.26
N ILE A 164 18.51 9.24 0.29
CA ILE A 164 19.50 9.25 1.38
C ILE A 164 18.85 9.66 2.71
N ALA A 165 17.99 10.68 2.70
CA ALA A 165 17.27 11.10 3.90
C ALA A 165 16.26 10.05 4.35
N GLY A 166 15.58 9.38 3.40
CA GLY A 166 14.68 8.28 3.67
C GLY A 166 15.39 7.09 4.33
N GLU A 167 16.56 6.69 3.82
CA GLU A 167 17.33 5.60 4.41
C GLU A 167 17.75 5.92 5.85
N LYS A 168 18.21 7.14 6.11
CA LYS A 168 18.53 7.59 7.47
C LYS A 168 17.36 7.48 8.43
N LEU A 169 16.13 7.72 7.98
CA LEU A 169 14.91 7.55 8.79
C LEU A 169 14.60 6.07 9.04
N LEU A 170 14.72 5.23 8.01
CA LEU A 170 14.48 3.79 8.12
C LEU A 170 15.51 3.08 9.03
N ASP A 171 16.72 3.61 9.13
CA ASP A 171 17.79 3.05 9.95
C ASP A 171 17.84 3.56 11.40
N GLN A 172 17.00 4.53 11.77
CA GLN A 172 16.97 5.07 13.13
C GLN A 172 16.76 3.97 14.20
N PRO A 173 17.32 4.14 15.41
CA PRO A 173 16.99 3.28 16.54
C PRO A 173 15.48 3.22 16.77
N LEU A 174 14.99 2.06 17.19
CA LEU A 174 13.56 1.89 17.48
C LEU A 174 13.15 2.81 18.64
N LYS A 175 11.98 3.44 18.49
CA LYS A 175 11.31 4.22 19.52
C LYS A 175 9.82 3.86 19.53
N CYS A 176 9.23 3.73 20.71
CA CYS A 176 7.78 3.60 20.85
C CYS A 176 7.09 4.88 20.34
N HIS A 177 5.95 4.75 19.67
CA HIS A 177 5.18 5.91 19.20
C HIS A 177 4.28 6.52 20.28
N LYS A 178 4.09 5.85 21.42
CA LYS A 178 3.23 6.30 22.54
C LYS A 178 4.00 6.75 23.78
N CYS A 179 5.27 6.40 23.93
CA CYS A 179 6.06 6.77 25.12
C CYS A 179 7.56 6.87 24.84
N ILE A 180 8.34 7.23 25.86
CA ILE A 180 9.80 7.45 25.75
C ILE A 180 10.63 6.17 25.58
N TYR A 181 10.02 4.98 25.66
CA TYR A 181 10.74 3.72 25.59
C TYR A 181 11.45 3.51 24.24
N SER A 182 12.73 3.16 24.29
CA SER A 182 13.58 2.89 23.12
C SER A 182 14.04 1.42 23.12
N PRO A 183 13.30 0.52 22.44
CA PRO A 183 13.62 -0.91 22.45
C PRO A 183 14.91 -1.23 21.70
N GLN A 184 15.65 -2.23 22.18
CA GLN A 184 16.88 -2.70 21.55
C GLN A 184 16.65 -3.49 20.26
N ASN A 185 15.48 -4.14 20.11
CA ASN A 185 15.15 -4.98 18.97
C ASN A 185 13.63 -5.11 18.79
N MET A 186 13.21 -5.65 17.63
CA MET A 186 11.80 -5.82 17.28
C MET A 186 11.03 -6.71 18.28
N PRO A 187 11.55 -7.84 18.79
CA PRO A 187 10.85 -8.61 19.82
C PRO A 187 10.49 -7.80 21.06
N LYS A 188 11.46 -7.02 21.60
CA LYS A 188 11.21 -6.14 22.76
C LYS A 188 10.22 -5.04 22.45
N LEU A 189 10.26 -4.48 21.24
CA LEU A 189 9.26 -3.52 20.77
C LEU A 189 7.86 -4.15 20.75
N LYS A 190 7.69 -5.30 20.08
CA LYS A 190 6.38 -5.96 19.96
C LYS A 190 5.81 -6.33 21.32
N GLN A 191 6.64 -6.86 22.23
CA GLN A 191 6.21 -7.12 23.61
C GLN A 191 5.78 -5.84 24.33
N HIS A 192 6.48 -4.73 24.12
CA HIS A 192 6.14 -3.45 24.73
C HIS A 192 4.82 -2.86 24.21
N LEU A 193 4.45 -3.10 22.94
CA LEU A 193 3.23 -2.55 22.35
C LEU A 193 1.95 -3.04 23.04
N TYR A 194 1.93 -4.26 23.60
CA TYR A 194 0.79 -4.78 24.37
C TYR A 194 0.51 -4.02 25.70
N LYS A 195 1.36 -3.06 26.07
CA LYS A 195 1.14 -2.20 27.25
C LYS A 195 0.24 -0.99 26.94
N HIS A 196 -0.16 -0.78 25.70
CA HIS A 196 -0.96 0.35 25.20
C HIS A 196 -2.14 -0.10 24.36
#